data_AF-A0A2G9Z6R3-F1
#
_entry.id   AF-A0A2G9Z6R3-F1
#
_cell.length_a   1.000
_cell.length_b   1.000
_cell.length_c   1.000
_cell.angle_alpha   90.00
_cell.angle_beta   90.00
_cell.angle_gamma   90.00
#
_symmetry.space_group_name_H-M   'P 1'
#
loop_
_entity.id
_entity.type
_entity.pdbx_description
1 polymer ?
#
loop_
_entity_poly.entity_id
_entity_poly.type
_entity_poly.pdbx_seq_one_letter_code
_entity_poly.pdbx_strand_id
1 'polypeptide(L)'
;MDIFKPYYVFLIPMLVGGVVQIIKFIVYSMKHGWNIQYAMTHGHMPSAHTGFIMSLVTSVGYYESIDSGAFAVAVALAIIVIDDATRLRMYMGDQGRYLNMLIRQLNINEDQFPRLHERMGHRISEVIVGGILGVIFTLILARLLS
;
A
#
# COMPACT_ATOMS: atom_id res chain seq x y z
N MET A 1 -1.35 23.06 -24.69
CA MET A 1 -1.90 21.83 -24.10
C MET A 1 -1.46 21.84 -22.65
N ASP A 2 -2.35 21.90 -21.66
CA ASP A 2 -2.06 21.46 -20.27
C ASP A 2 -3.30 21.56 -19.36
N ILE A 3 -4.48 21.23 -19.88
CA ILE A 3 -5.72 21.16 -19.08
C ILE A 3 -5.57 20.15 -17.93
N PHE A 4 -4.64 19.19 -18.06
CA PHE A 4 -4.41 18.12 -17.11
C PHE A 4 -3.35 18.41 -16.04
N LYS A 5 -2.52 19.46 -16.19
CA LYS A 5 -1.43 19.75 -15.24
C LYS A 5 -1.88 19.89 -13.79
N PRO A 6 -2.99 20.59 -13.48
CA PRO A 6 -3.50 20.67 -12.10
C PRO A 6 -3.90 19.30 -11.52
N TYR A 7 -4.19 18.32 -12.38
CA TYR A 7 -4.63 16.99 -11.97
C TYR A 7 -3.48 15.99 -11.85
N TYR A 8 -2.24 16.33 -12.20
CA TYR A 8 -1.09 15.41 -12.11
C TYR A 8 -0.77 14.98 -10.68
N VAL A 9 -1.01 15.86 -9.71
CA VAL A 9 -0.92 15.56 -8.27
C VAL A 9 -1.83 14.40 -7.88
N PHE A 10 -2.95 14.20 -8.58
CA PHE A 10 -3.90 13.11 -8.34
C PHE A 10 -3.71 11.92 -9.29
N LEU A 11 -3.53 12.16 -10.59
CA LEU A 11 -3.46 11.12 -11.62
C LEU A 11 -2.21 10.26 -11.52
N ILE A 12 -1.05 10.88 -11.20
CA ILE A 12 0.21 10.14 -11.11
C ILE A 12 0.17 9.12 -9.96
N PRO A 13 -0.23 9.48 -8.74
CA PRO A 13 -0.39 8.49 -7.66
C PRO A 13 -1.35 7.36 -7.98
N MET A 14 -2.46 7.65 -8.66
CA MET A 14 -3.41 6.61 -9.07
C MET A 14 -2.77 5.60 -10.03
N LEU A 15 -2.05 6.09 -11.04
CA LEU A 15 -1.33 5.24 -11.99
C LEU A 15 -0.20 4.45 -11.31
N VAL A 16 0.62 5.12 -10.50
CA VAL A 16 1.72 4.49 -9.77
C VAL A 16 1.20 3.42 -8.81
N GLY A 17 0.14 3.72 -8.06
CA GLY A 17 -0.52 2.75 -7.18
C GLY A 17 -1.02 1.52 -7.94
N GLY A 18 -1.65 1.72 -9.10
CA GLY A 18 -2.08 0.64 -10.00
C GLY A 18 -0.91 -0.21 -10.50
N VAL A 19 0.18 0.43 -10.97
CA VAL A 19 1.39 -0.26 -11.42
C VAL A 19 2.02 -1.08 -10.30
N VAL A 20 2.16 -0.52 -9.09
CA VAL A 20 2.72 -1.23 -7.94
C VAL A 20 1.82 -2.41 -7.54
N GLN A 21 0.49 -2.27 -7.63
CA GLN A 21 -0.44 -3.37 -7.38
C GLN A 21 -0.31 -4.49 -8.43
N ILE A 22 -0.12 -4.15 -9.71
CA ILE A 22 0.15 -5.14 -10.77
C ILE A 22 1.47 -5.85 -10.51
N ILE A 23 2.54 -5.13 -10.15
CA ILE A 23 3.84 -5.72 -9.79
C ILE A 23 3.67 -6.70 -8.62
N LYS A 24 2.96 -6.30 -7.57
CA LYS A 24 2.66 -7.18 -6.43
C LYS A 24 1.94 -8.45 -6.89
N PHE A 25 0.90 -8.33 -7.71
CA PHE A 25 0.15 -9.48 -8.22
C PHE A 25 1.06 -10.45 -9.00
N ILE A 26 1.90 -9.93 -9.88
CA ILE A 26 2.85 -10.73 -10.67
C ILE A 26 3.87 -11.42 -9.75
N VAL A 27 4.55 -10.67 -8.88
CA VAL A 27 5.56 -11.20 -7.96
C VAL A 27 4.99 -12.28 -7.06
N TYR A 28 3.77 -12.07 -6.55
CA TYR A 28 3.11 -13.03 -5.70
C TYR A 28 2.68 -14.29 -6.46
N SER A 29 2.15 -14.13 -7.67
CA SER A 29 1.72 -15.24 -8.53
C SER A 29 2.91 -16.09 -9.02
N MET A 30 4.06 -15.47 -9.30
CA MET A 30 5.29 -16.21 -9.64
C MET A 30 5.74 -17.15 -8.52
N LYS A 31 5.44 -16.81 -7.26
CA LYS A 31 5.85 -17.60 -6.10
C LYS A 31 4.82 -18.66 -5.66
N HIS A 32 3.53 -18.43 -5.93
CA HIS A 32 2.44 -19.28 -5.41
C HIS A 32 1.51 -19.85 -6.49
N GLY A 33 1.83 -19.64 -7.77
CA GLY A 33 0.97 -20.01 -8.90
C GLY A 33 -0.01 -18.91 -9.27
N TRP A 34 -0.69 -19.09 -10.40
CA TRP A 34 -1.63 -18.10 -10.91
C TRP A 34 -3.00 -18.23 -10.25
N ASN A 35 -3.41 -17.20 -9.52
CA ASN A 35 -4.77 -17.10 -8.98
C ASN A 35 -5.22 -15.63 -8.96
N ILE A 36 -6.30 -15.31 -9.67
CA ILE A 36 -6.83 -13.95 -9.77
C ILE A 36 -7.23 -13.36 -8.41
N GLN A 37 -7.58 -14.20 -7.43
CA GLN A 37 -7.92 -13.77 -6.07
C GLN A 37 -6.74 -13.09 -5.37
N TYR A 38 -5.50 -13.34 -5.81
CA TYR A 38 -4.32 -12.68 -5.27
C TYR A 38 -4.30 -11.17 -5.52
N ALA A 39 -5.00 -10.69 -6.55
CA ALA A 39 -5.14 -9.26 -6.82
C ALA A 39 -5.88 -8.51 -5.68
N MET A 40 -6.72 -9.21 -4.91
CA MET A 40 -7.48 -8.66 -3.78
C MET A 40 -6.90 -9.04 -2.42
N THR A 41 -5.73 -9.69 -2.39
CA THR A 41 -5.09 -10.10 -1.12
C THR A 41 -4.39 -8.92 -0.46
N HIS A 42 -4.52 -8.83 0.87
CA HIS A 42 -3.89 -7.80 1.69
C HIS A 42 -2.44 -8.20 2.02
N GLY A 43 -1.53 -7.22 2.15
CA GLY A 43 -0.11 -7.50 2.41
C GLY A 43 0.72 -7.76 1.14
N HIS A 44 1.86 -8.41 1.30
CA HIS A 44 2.83 -8.81 0.27
C HIS A 44 3.69 -7.68 -0.30
N MET A 45 4.84 -8.08 -0.86
CA MET A 45 5.81 -7.19 -1.46
C MET A 45 5.48 -6.97 -2.95
N PRO A 46 5.57 -5.73 -3.46
CA PRO A 46 5.70 -4.45 -2.75
C PRO A 46 4.37 -3.93 -2.16
N SER A 47 4.43 -3.06 -1.16
CA SER A 47 3.23 -2.37 -0.64
C SER A 47 2.71 -1.33 -1.63
N ALA A 48 1.62 -1.64 -2.33
CA ALA A 48 0.93 -0.70 -3.22
C ALA A 48 0.37 0.52 -2.48
N HIS A 49 -0.08 0.35 -1.23
CA HIS A 49 -0.57 1.46 -0.41
C HIS A 49 0.55 2.45 -0.07
N THR A 50 1.74 1.93 0.26
CA THR A 50 2.93 2.76 0.49
C THR A 50 3.44 3.38 -0.81
N GLY A 51 3.42 2.64 -1.93
CA GLY A 51 3.79 3.18 -3.24
C GLY A 51 2.88 4.34 -3.67
N PHE A 52 1.56 4.22 -3.45
CA PHE A 52 0.61 5.29 -3.71
C PHE A 52 0.89 6.54 -2.87
N ILE A 53 1.01 6.41 -1.54
CA ILE A 53 1.17 7.58 -0.69
C ILE A 53 2.53 8.27 -0.87
N MET A 54 3.60 7.50 -1.12
CA MET A 54 4.91 8.09 -1.47
C MET A 54 4.90 8.73 -2.85
N SER A 55 4.11 8.20 -3.80
CA SER A 55 3.86 8.85 -5.07
C SER A 55 3.14 10.19 -4.90
N LEU A 56 2.14 10.26 -4.02
CA LEU A 56 1.44 11.51 -3.70
C LEU A 56 2.42 12.56 -3.14
N VAL A 57 3.19 12.21 -2.12
CA VAL A 57 4.20 13.12 -1.55
C VAL A 57 5.17 13.62 -2.62
N THR A 58 5.66 12.71 -3.46
CA THR A 58 6.61 13.05 -4.52
C THR A 58 5.98 13.95 -5.59
N SER A 59 4.74 13.67 -5.98
CA SER A 59 4.01 14.46 -6.99
C SER A 59 3.71 15.86 -6.49
N VAL A 60 3.25 16.00 -5.23
CA VAL A 60 3.05 17.31 -4.60
C VAL A 60 4.38 18.07 -4.53
N GLY A 61 5.46 17.44 -4.07
CA GLY A 61 6.76 18.10 -3.99
C GLY A 61 7.31 18.55 -5.34
N TYR A 62 7.03 17.79 -6.41
CA TYR A 62 7.47 18.11 -7.77
C TYR A 62 6.65 19.24 -8.42
N TYR A 63 5.32 19.20 -8.31
CA TYR A 63 4.44 20.14 -9.02
C TYR A 63 4.02 21.37 -8.20
N GLU A 64 3.97 21.26 -6.87
CA GLU A 64 3.51 22.32 -5.96
C GLU A 64 4.63 22.89 -5.07
N SER A 65 5.88 22.42 -5.25
CA SER A 65 7.04 22.71 -4.39
C SER A 65 6.98 22.07 -2.99
N ILE A 66 8.17 21.77 -2.45
CA ILE A 66 8.38 21.22 -1.10
C ILE A 66 8.06 22.24 0.01
N ASP A 67 8.08 23.53 -0.30
CA ASP A 67 7.79 24.60 0.66
C ASP A 67 6.28 24.89 0.78
N SER A 68 5.43 24.17 0.04
CA SER A 68 3.99 24.36 0.05
C SER A 68 3.30 23.72 1.26
N GLY A 69 2.19 24.32 1.70
CA GLY A 69 1.33 23.71 2.71
C GLY A 69 0.77 22.35 2.25
N ALA A 70 0.54 22.17 0.95
CA ALA A 70 0.10 20.90 0.38
C ALA A 70 1.15 19.79 0.59
N PHE A 71 2.44 20.10 0.43
CA PHE A 71 3.51 19.13 0.66
C PHE A 71 3.56 18.72 2.14
N ALA A 72 3.46 19.67 3.06
CA ALA A 72 3.41 19.39 4.50
C ALA A 72 2.24 18.46 4.87
N VAL A 73 1.04 18.72 4.32
CA VAL A 73 -0.14 17.86 4.51
C VAL A 73 0.09 16.47 3.93
N ALA A 74 0.67 16.35 2.74
CA ALA A 74 0.96 15.06 2.12
C ALA A 74 1.96 14.23 2.93
N VAL A 75 3.00 14.86 3.47
CA VAL A 75 3.99 14.20 4.35
C VAL A 75 3.34 13.74 5.65
N ALA A 76 2.55 14.60 6.31
CA ALA A 76 1.83 14.22 7.52
C ALA A 76 0.89 13.03 7.28
N LEU A 77 0.16 13.04 6.16
CA LEU A 77 -0.69 11.93 5.76
C LEU A 77 0.13 10.67 5.48
N ALA A 78 1.29 10.78 4.84
CA ALA A 78 2.18 9.64 4.60
C ALA A 78 2.64 8.96 5.89
N ILE A 79 2.98 9.75 6.93
CA ILE A 79 3.35 9.22 8.24
C ILE A 79 2.18 8.41 8.83
N ILE A 80 0.97 8.98 8.85
CA ILE A 80 -0.22 8.31 9.41
C ILE A 80 -0.54 7.02 8.65
N VAL A 81 -0.53 7.06 7.31
CA VAL A 81 -0.84 5.90 6.46
C VAL A 81 0.19 4.78 6.63
N ILE A 82 1.48 5.12 6.72
CA ILE A 82 2.54 4.14 6.93
C ILE A 82 2.48 3.55 8.34
N ASP A 83 2.18 4.35 9.37
CA ASP A 83 2.03 3.86 10.74
C ASP A 83 0.82 2.91 10.89
N ASP A 84 -0.34 3.27 10.31
CA ASP A 84 -1.52 2.40 10.27
C ASP A 84 -1.21 1.04 9.61
N ALA A 85 -0.55 1.08 8.45
CA ALA A 85 -0.24 -0.10 7.66
C ALA A 85 0.78 -1.04 8.34
N THR A 86 1.68 -0.50 9.18
CA THR A 86 2.77 -1.26 9.82
C THR A 86 2.46 -1.68 11.25
N ARG A 87 1.71 -0.89 12.02
CA ARG A 87 1.42 -1.16 13.44
C ARG A 87 -0.01 -1.61 13.65
N LEU A 88 -0.98 -0.74 13.40
CA LEU A 88 -2.39 -0.98 13.75
C LEU A 88 -2.91 -2.24 13.07
N ARG A 89 -2.70 -2.36 11.76
CA ARG A 89 -3.13 -3.56 11.02
C ARG A 89 -2.36 -4.82 11.37
N MET A 90 -1.11 -4.70 11.82
CA MET A 90 -0.36 -5.86 12.30
C MET A 90 -0.96 -6.39 13.60
N TYR A 91 -1.32 -5.51 14.54
CA TYR A 91 -2.00 -5.88 15.77
C TYR A 91 -3.37 -6.53 15.53
N MET A 92 -4.15 -6.04 14.56
CA MET A 92 -5.41 -6.69 14.18
C MET A 92 -5.20 -8.11 13.65
N GLY A 93 -4.14 -8.34 12.85
CA GLY A 93 -3.77 -9.67 12.39
C GLY A 93 -3.36 -10.60 13.54
N ASP A 94 -2.59 -10.08 14.51
CA ASP A 94 -2.20 -10.83 15.70
C ASP A 94 -3.41 -11.19 16.58
N GLN A 95 -4.37 -10.27 16.75
CA GLN A 95 -5.64 -10.56 17.42
C GLN A 95 -6.41 -11.67 16.72
N GLY A 96 -6.51 -11.62 15.38
CA GLY A 96 -7.13 -12.67 14.58
C GLY A 96 -6.46 -14.03 14.77
N ARG A 97 -5.11 -14.05 14.80
CA ARG A 97 -4.32 -15.26 15.08
C ARG A 97 -4.60 -15.81 16.47
N TYR A 98 -4.61 -14.97 17.50
CA TYR A 98 -4.89 -15.42 18.86
C TYR A 98 -6.32 -15.96 19.02
N LEU A 99 -7.31 -15.33 18.38
CA LEU A 99 -8.69 -15.82 18.43
C LEU A 99 -8.85 -17.16 17.70
N ASN A 100 -8.29 -17.29 16.50
CA ASN A 100 -8.26 -18.56 15.76
C ASN A 100 -7.55 -19.68 16.55
N MET A 101 -6.55 -19.33 17.37
CA MET A 101 -5.84 -20.29 18.24
C MET A 101 -6.71 -20.71 19.43
N LEU A 102 -7.40 -19.77 20.08
CA LEU A 102 -8.29 -20.05 21.21
C LEU A 102 -9.46 -20.95 20.81
N ILE A 103 -10.11 -20.69 19.66
CA ILE A 103 -11.21 -21.53 19.15
C ILE A 103 -10.76 -22.99 19.03
N ARG A 104 -9.58 -23.22 18.45
CA ARG A 104 -8.98 -24.55 18.30
C ARG A 104 -8.62 -25.20 19.64
N GLN A 105 -8.03 -24.45 20.57
CA GLN A 105 -7.60 -24.98 21.87
C GLN A 105 -8.78 -25.30 22.79
N LEU A 106 -9.88 -24.55 22.70
CA LEU A 106 -11.09 -24.75 23.50
C LEU A 106 -12.05 -25.77 22.88
N ASN A 107 -11.72 -26.37 21.73
CA ASN A 107 -12.56 -27.29 20.98
C ASN A 107 -13.97 -26.73 20.71
N ILE A 108 -14.04 -25.42 20.43
CA ILE A 108 -15.27 -24.73 20.03
C ILE A 108 -15.54 -25.11 18.57
N ASN A 109 -16.81 -25.30 18.22
CA ASN A 109 -17.18 -25.58 16.83
C ASN A 109 -16.78 -24.40 15.92
N GLU A 110 -15.81 -24.63 15.03
CA GLU A 110 -15.30 -23.62 14.09
C GLU A 110 -16.39 -23.09 13.15
N ASP A 111 -17.43 -23.87 12.85
CA ASP A 111 -18.54 -23.45 11.98
C ASP A 111 -19.35 -22.29 12.57
N GLN A 112 -19.24 -22.05 13.88
CA GLN A 112 -19.91 -20.95 14.57
C GLN A 112 -19.16 -19.61 14.45
N PHE A 113 -17.88 -19.63 14.05
CA PHE A 113 -17.03 -18.44 14.04
C PHE A 113 -16.22 -18.34 12.73
N PRO A 114 -16.30 -17.23 11.98
CA PRO A 114 -15.51 -17.08 10.77
C PRO A 114 -14.01 -17.04 11.11
N ARG A 115 -13.19 -17.79 10.35
CA ARG A 115 -11.74 -17.73 10.49
C ARG A 115 -11.24 -16.33 10.15
N LEU A 116 -10.60 -15.69 11.12
CA LEU A 116 -10.09 -14.33 10.95
C LEU A 116 -8.78 -14.34 10.15
N HIS A 117 -8.58 -13.29 9.35
CA HIS A 117 -7.32 -13.09 8.65
C HIS A 117 -6.19 -12.78 9.65
N GLU A 118 -5.14 -13.59 9.61
CA GLU A 118 -3.99 -13.47 10.52
C GLU A 118 -2.94 -12.46 10.00
N ARG A 119 -3.08 -12.04 8.73
CA ARG A 119 -2.18 -11.09 8.06
C ARG A 119 -2.96 -9.92 7.50
N MET A 120 -3.05 -8.86 8.29
CA MET A 120 -3.77 -7.63 7.93
C MET A 120 -2.84 -6.44 7.65
N GLY A 121 -1.58 -6.51 8.10
CA GLY A 121 -0.56 -5.47 7.89
C GLY A 121 0.55 -5.83 6.91
N HIS A 122 1.47 -4.88 6.72
CA HIS A 122 2.67 -5.03 5.88
C HIS A 122 3.93 -5.22 6.71
N ARG A 123 4.88 -6.02 6.20
CA ARG A 123 6.23 -6.04 6.76
C ARG A 123 6.95 -4.74 6.41
N ILE A 124 7.87 -4.30 7.27
CA ILE A 124 8.68 -3.09 7.04
C ILE A 124 9.37 -3.13 5.66
N SER A 125 9.90 -4.29 5.25
CA SER A 125 10.51 -4.47 3.93
C SER A 125 9.54 -4.21 2.76
N GLU A 126 8.27 -4.56 2.92
CA GLU A 126 7.24 -4.36 1.89
C GLU A 126 6.90 -2.88 1.73
N VAL A 127 6.87 -2.15 2.85
CA VAL A 127 6.68 -0.70 2.91
C VAL A 127 7.87 0.02 2.28
N ILE A 128 9.11 -0.35 2.63
CA ILE A 128 10.31 0.27 2.06
C ILE A 128 10.35 0.11 0.54
N VAL A 129 10.18 -1.12 0.03
CA VAL A 129 10.19 -1.37 -1.43
C VAL A 129 9.04 -0.65 -2.11
N GLY A 130 7.83 -0.67 -1.52
CA GLY A 130 6.69 0.08 -2.04
C GLY A 130 6.97 1.58 -2.14
N GLY A 131 7.54 2.17 -1.09
CA GLY A 131 7.88 3.60 -1.06
C GLY A 131 8.93 3.98 -2.10
N ILE A 132 9.99 3.18 -2.24
CA ILE A 132 11.02 3.39 -3.27
C ILE A 132 10.41 3.34 -4.68
N LEU A 133 9.58 2.33 -4.97
CA LEU A 133 8.90 2.24 -6.27
C LEU A 133 7.95 3.43 -6.50
N GLY A 134 7.24 3.86 -5.46
CA GLY A 134 6.39 5.05 -5.48
C GLY A 134 7.14 6.30 -5.92
N VAL A 135 8.28 6.59 -5.28
CA VAL A 135 9.14 7.74 -5.61
C VAL A 135 9.70 7.62 -7.03
N ILE A 136 10.29 6.47 -7.38
CA ILE A 136 10.95 6.27 -8.67
C ILE A 136 9.97 6.40 -9.83
N PHE A 137 8.83 5.70 -9.79
CA PHE A 137 7.87 5.76 -10.88
C PHE A 137 7.24 7.15 -11.02
N THR A 138 7.02 7.85 -9.90
CA THR A 138 6.53 9.24 -9.94
C THR A 138 7.54 10.15 -10.62
N LEU A 139 8.83 10.08 -10.27
CA LEU A 139 9.84 10.92 -10.90
C LEU A 139 10.00 10.62 -12.40
N ILE A 140 9.89 9.35 -12.80
CA ILE A 140 9.91 8.96 -14.22
C ILE A 140 8.72 9.57 -14.95
N LEU A 141 7.50 9.36 -14.44
CA LEU A 141 6.28 9.91 -15.05
C LEU A 141 6.29 11.43 -15.08
N ALA A 142 6.72 12.07 -13.99
CA ALA A 142 6.75 13.52 -13.88
C ALA A 142 7.72 14.15 -14.88
N ARG A 143 8.86 13.51 -15.15
CA ARG A 143 9.80 13.93 -16.21
C ARG A 143 9.31 13.68 -17.63
N LEU A 144 8.46 12.67 -17.84
CA LEU A 144 7.87 12.39 -19.15
C LEU A 144 6.71 13.33 -19.48
N LEU A 145 6.03 13.85 -18.44
CA LEU A 145 4.87 14.73 -18.55
C LEU A 145 5.22 16.23 -18.42
N SER A 146 6.47 16.56 -18.06
CA SER A 146 6.99 17.94 -17.98
C SER A 146 7.36 18.50 -19.34
#